data_AF-A0A1X0ITE6-F1
#
_entry.id   AF-A0A1X0ITE6-F1
#
_cell.length_a   1.000
_cell.length_b   1.000
_cell.length_c   1.000
_cell.angle_alpha   90.00
_cell.angle_beta   90.00
_cell.angle_gamma   90.00
#
_symmetry.space_group_name_H-M   'P 1'
#
loop_
_entity.id
_entity.type
_entity.pdbx_description
1 polymer ?
#
loop_
_entity_poly.entity_id
_entity_poly.type
_entity_poly.pdbx_seq_one_letter_code
_entity_poly.pdbx_strand_id
1 'polypeptide(L)' 'MVRSQRRAVSAPAPNCCRWCGTDERMHAIEWSTQAGYHRWIAPTDAQRKSRMVARRGRGNGHFTDSGRAG' A
#
# COMPACT_ATOMS: atom_id res chain seq x y z
N MET A 1 19.12 18.23 11.70
CA MET A 1 19.08 16.76 11.45
C MET A 1 17.65 16.37 11.11
N VAL A 2 17.27 16.36 9.82
CA VAL A 2 15.90 16.01 9.41
C VAL A 2 15.72 14.51 9.60
N ARG A 3 14.90 14.13 10.59
CA ARG A 3 14.49 12.74 10.81
C ARG A 3 13.79 12.25 9.55
N SER A 4 14.46 11.39 8.78
CA SER A 4 13.88 10.65 7.66
C SER A 4 12.77 9.76 8.21
N GLN A 5 11.55 10.29 8.20
CA GLN A 5 10.36 9.53 8.54
C GLN A 5 10.22 8.46 7.45
N ARG A 6 10.62 7.21 7.77
CA ARG A 6 10.18 6.05 6.98
C ARG A 6 8.66 6.07 7.09
N ARG A 7 7.99 6.60 6.07
CA ARG A 7 6.54 6.51 5.92
C ARG A 7 6.20 5.06 6.18
N ALA A 8 5.37 4.78 7.19
CA ALA A 8 4.85 3.44 7.35
C ALA A 8 4.17 3.13 6.02
N VAL A 9 4.78 2.26 5.21
CA VAL A 9 4.25 1.90 3.90
C VAL A 9 2.96 1.16 4.19
N SER A 10 1.85 1.89 4.22
CA SER A 10 0.53 1.31 4.15
C SER A 10 0.52 0.48 2.86
N ALA A 11 0.11 -0.78 2.97
CA ALA A 11 0.01 -1.63 1.79
C ALA A 11 -0.79 -0.87 0.72
N PRO A 12 -0.32 -0.83 -0.54
CA PRO A 12 -1.01 -0.11 -1.60
C PRO A 12 -2.46 -0.56 -1.67
N ALA A 13 -3.36 0.36 -2.04
CA ALA A 13 -4.77 0.02 -2.13
C ALA A 13 -4.94 -1.20 -3.05
N PRO A 14 -5.91 -2.09 -2.77
CA PRO A 14 -6.06 -3.35 -3.47
C PRO A 14 -6.09 -3.18 -4.99
N ASN A 15 -6.74 -2.10 -5.46
CA ASN A 15 -7.00 -1.80 -6.86
C ASN A 15 -5.92 -0.94 -7.53
N CYS A 16 -4.86 -0.56 -6.83
CA CYS A 16 -3.75 0.17 -7.45
C CYS A 16 -3.08 -0.65 -8.56
N CYS A 17 -2.39 0.04 -9.47
CA CYS A 17 -1.68 -0.56 -10.60
C CYS A 17 -0.89 -1.82 -10.17
N ARG A 18 -0.92 -2.81 -11.06
CA ARG A 18 -0.21 -4.08 -10.92
C ARG A 18 1.27 -3.89 -10.57
N TRP A 19 1.92 -2.90 -11.17
CA TRP A 19 3.37 -2.71 -11.10
C TRP A 19 3.76 -1.55 -10.19
N CYS A 20 3.17 -0.36 -10.39
CA CYS A 20 3.59 0.85 -9.65
C CYS A 20 2.95 0.99 -8.27
N GLY A 21 1.77 0.38 -8.03
CA GLY A 21 1.01 0.63 -6.80
C GLY A 21 0.35 2.01 -6.72
N THR A 22 0.37 2.80 -7.80
CA THR A 22 -0.38 4.05 -7.96
C THR A 22 -1.86 3.78 -8.31
N ASP A 23 -2.77 4.62 -7.83
CA ASP A 23 -4.20 4.55 -8.16
C ASP A 23 -4.46 4.87 -9.64
N GLU A 24 -5.51 4.28 -10.22
CA GLU A 24 -5.88 4.46 -11.64
C GLU A 24 -6.00 5.93 -12.04
N ARG A 25 -6.58 6.77 -11.19
CA ARG A 25 -6.83 8.19 -11.51
C ARG A 25 -5.57 9.03 -11.55
N MET A 26 -4.51 8.59 -10.88
CA MET A 26 -3.24 9.32 -10.75
C MET A 26 -2.12 8.67 -11.56
N HIS A 27 -2.39 7.53 -12.21
CA HIS A 27 -1.38 6.76 -12.91
C HIS A 27 -1.32 7.19 -14.39
N ALA A 28 -0.22 7.86 -14.76
CA ALA A 28 0.07 8.23 -16.14
C ALA A 28 0.75 7.07 -16.89
N ILE A 29 1.62 7.37 -17.86
CA ILE A 29 2.58 6.37 -18.36
C ILE A 29 3.79 6.41 -17.44
N GLU A 30 4.08 5.28 -16.81
CA GLU A 30 5.21 5.15 -15.90
C GLU A 30 6.12 4.01 -16.33
N TRP A 31 7.39 4.11 -15.96
CA TRP A 31 8.35 3.03 -16.15
C TRP A 31 8.46 2.17 -14.89
N SER A 32 8.44 0.85 -15.04
CA SER A 32 8.79 -0.09 -13.96
C SER A 32 9.85 -1.08 -14.43
N THR A 33 10.66 -1.57 -13.50
CA THR A 33 11.69 -2.59 -13.77
C THR A 33 11.09 -3.90 -14.30
N GLN A 34 9.84 -4.22 -13.96
CA GLN A 34 9.18 -5.47 -14.32
C GLN A 34 8.45 -5.43 -15.65
N ALA A 35 7.94 -4.26 -16.07
CA ALA A 35 7.08 -4.13 -17.25
C ALA A 35 7.56 -3.07 -18.26
N GLY A 36 8.63 -2.33 -17.97
CA GLY A 36 9.03 -1.19 -18.78
C GLY A 36 8.01 -0.05 -18.73
N TYR A 37 7.93 0.74 -19.80
CA TYR A 37 6.91 1.79 -19.94
C TYR A 37 5.53 1.18 -20.09
N HIS A 38 4.62 1.54 -19.20
CA HIS A 38 3.26 1.04 -19.21
C HIS A 38 2.27 2.09 -18.71
N ARG A 39 1.05 2.01 -19.24
CA ARG A 39 -0.13 2.67 -18.68
C ARG A 39 -0.63 1.91 -17.46
N TRP A 40 -1.63 2.44 -16.76
CA TRP A 40 -2.25 1.72 -15.66
C TRP A 40 -2.76 0.34 -16.12
N ILE A 41 -2.40 -0.70 -15.35
CA ILE A 41 -2.85 -2.07 -15.55
C ILE A 41 -3.50 -2.54 -14.26
N ALA A 42 -4.73 -3.03 -14.38
CA ALA A 42 -5.49 -3.58 -13.26
C ALA A 42 -4.68 -4.68 -12.53
N PRO A 43 -4.68 -4.69 -11.18
CA PRO A 43 -4.00 -5.73 -10.45
C PRO A 43 -4.70 -7.08 -10.62
N THR A 44 -3.91 -8.15 -10.60
CA THR A 44 -4.48 -9.52 -10.58
C THR A 44 -5.21 -9.80 -9.28
N ASP A 45 -6.14 -10.75 -9.30
CA ASP A 45 -6.91 -11.13 -8.12
C ASP A 45 -6.01 -11.65 -6.99
N ALA A 46 -4.93 -12.36 -7.34
CA ALA A 46 -3.90 -12.77 -6.38
C ALA A 46 -3.26 -11.57 -5.67
N GLN A 47 -2.90 -10.51 -6.41
CA GLN A 47 -2.35 -9.29 -5.82
C GLN A 47 -3.38 -8.56 -4.96
N ARG A 48 -4.64 -8.46 -5.43
CA ARG A 48 -5.74 -7.86 -4.65
C ARG A 48 -5.94 -8.59 -3.33
N LYS A 49 -5.97 -9.93 -3.36
CA LYS A 49 -6.11 -10.78 -2.18
C LYS A 49 -4.96 -10.54 -1.20
N SER A 50 -3.71 -10.60 -1.67
CA SER A 50 -2.53 -10.37 -0.83
C SER A 50 -2.54 -8.98 -0.18
N ARG A 51 -2.92 -7.94 -0.93
CA ARG A 51 -3.04 -6.57 -0.41
C ARG A 51 -4.15 -6.46 0.65
N MET A 52 -5.30 -7.09 0.43
CA MET A 52 -6.40 -7.12 1.42
C MET A 52 -6.00 -7.84 2.71
N VAL A 53 -5.31 -8.98 2.59
CA VAL A 53 -4.76 -9.70 3.75
C VAL A 53 -3.76 -8.83 4.52
N ALA A 54 -2.84 -8.18 3.82
CA ALA A 54 -1.87 -7.27 4.45
C ALA A 54 -2.54 -6.07 5.15
N ARG A 55 -3.64 -5.55 4.60
CA ARG A 55 -4.44 -4.50 5.25
C ARG A 55 -5.14 -5.00 6.51
N ARG A 56 -5.69 -6.22 6.49
CA ARG A 56 -6.33 -6.85 7.67
C ARG A 56 -5.33 -7.12 8.78
N GLY A 57 -4.13 -7.63 8.46
CA GLY A 57 -3.07 -7.88 9.44
C GLY A 57 -2.58 -6.62 10.17
N ARG A 58 -2.73 -5.44 9.55
CA ARG A 58 -2.40 -4.14 10.16
C ARG A 58 -3.53 -3.56 11.02
N GLY A 59 -4.75 -4.07 10.89
CA GLY A 59 -5.93 -3.61 11.67
C GLY A 59 -6.02 -4.20 13.08
N ASN A 60 -5.18 -5.19 13.41
CA ASN A 60 -5.14 -5.83 14.72
C ASN A 60 -4.17 -5.18 15.71
N GLY A 61 -3.75 -3.93 15.45
CA GLY A 61 -3.10 -3.07 16.45
C GLY A 61 -4.10 -2.70 17.54
N HIS A 62 -4.38 -3.65 18.43
CA HIS A 62 -5.07 -3.45 19.68
C HIS A 62 -4.43 -2.25 20.41
N PHE A 63 -5.12 -1.11 20.37
CA PHE A 63 -4.82 0.06 21.19
C PHE A 63 -5.24 -0.28 22.62
N THR A 64 -4.36 -0.91 23.38
CA THR A 64 -4.49 -0.96 24.84
C THR A 64 -3.91 0.32 25.40
N ASP A 65 -4.76 1.34 25.55
CA ASP A 65 -4.50 2.37 26.55
C ASP A 65 -4.99 1.81 27.89
N SER A 66 -4.07 1.20 28.63
CA SER A 66 -4.28 0.81 30.01
C SER A 66 -3.41 1.69 30.89
N GLY A 67 -4.03 2.66 31.55
CA GLY A 67 -3.55 3.18 32.84
C GLY A 67 -3.15 4.65 32.87
N ARG A 68 -4.10 5.52 33.23
CA ARG A 68 -3.80 6.72 34.02
C ARG A 68 -4.48 6.60 35.37
N ALA A 69 -3.69 6.22 36.37
CA ALA A 69 -4.05 6.14 37.77
C ALA A 69 -4.53 7.51 38.29
N GLY A 70 -5.57 7.46 39.12
CA GLY A 70 -5.98 8.57 39.99
C GLY A 70 -5.16 8.65 41.26
#